data_AF-A0A7Y7Z5I1-F1
#
_entry.id   AF-A0A7Y7Z5I1-F1
#
_cell.length_a   1.000
_cell.length_b   1.000
_cell.length_c   1.000
_cell.angle_alpha   90.00
_cell.angle_beta   90.00
_cell.angle_gamma   90.00
#
_symmetry.space_group_name_H-M   'P 1'
#
loop_
_entity.id
_entity.type
_entity.pdbx_description
1 polymer ?
#
loop_
_entity_poly.entity_id
_entity_poly.type
_entity_poly.pdbx_seq_one_letter_code
_entity_poly.pdbx_strand_id
1 'polypeptide(L)'
;MRYEITAEQLHEESSIGYKPTATDASFQSLPLSMLSDREFEILCYKLIKREIETGIFITSNKIALMQGVGERGRDCTLYLDSISNGVIQCKKYSARLTLPQVLKELIKLLLHSILDESIIPDPKNFTYYIYSSNDCTEQALKLIYGFSHEIDTHIKNGGIERYAKDVSEDYEAFIKFRSAIPMNEISKLLRSISFQFSNLSDLSGRVSKYTDLLQEFFNIRTVIDNSEADRIVRKALADHGLKLLTDDDLKVIQQRVGQQVSNKRVRLGLADFFGFSTEFFRYLQPEELKSLLKQVAEIKMTLNTSMLNFIDNQVAIMELRYCRPLVARNKIHRFSSQVWKPYLFRRLASRCNFKDLPKVLIEKYFPDTILPKDIILKEVSEILLDTADKVLKRDYSDMYGEGELLAMKIRLLERIHEGIESLEQAKILISRDLKILMPIMDEVESKLELLLPTAPTIIIKEGDYFDDPEQLAQVMADCEAIDRSKPPKNE
;
A
#
# COMPACT_ATOMS: atom_id res chain seq x y z
N MET A 1 -26.05 32.79 -12.45
CA MET A 1 -25.16 31.73 -13.00
C MET A 1 -24.64 30.95 -11.79
N ARG A 2 -25.04 29.68 -11.62
CA ARG A 2 -24.60 28.84 -10.50
C ARG A 2 -23.22 28.28 -10.88
N TYR A 3 -22.17 28.67 -10.14
CA TYR A 3 -20.82 28.17 -10.36
C TYR A 3 -20.65 26.87 -9.57
N GLU A 4 -20.92 25.73 -10.22
CA GLU A 4 -20.56 24.40 -9.72
C GLU A 4 -19.11 24.11 -10.08
N ILE A 5 -18.38 23.45 -9.18
CA ILE A 5 -16.96 23.14 -9.36
C ILE A 5 -16.80 21.89 -10.22
N THR A 6 -15.84 21.93 -11.15
CA THR A 6 -15.55 20.79 -12.03
C THR A 6 -14.76 19.69 -11.31
N ALA A 7 -14.83 18.46 -11.83
CA ALA A 7 -14.09 17.33 -11.27
C ALA A 7 -12.57 17.52 -11.31
N GLU A 8 -12.06 18.20 -12.34
CA GLU A 8 -10.64 18.51 -12.52
C GLU A 8 -10.15 19.47 -11.44
N GLN A 9 -10.90 20.53 -11.18
CA GLN A 9 -10.57 21.51 -10.14
C GLN A 9 -10.66 20.91 -8.72
N LEU A 10 -11.64 20.02 -8.48
CA LEU A 10 -11.73 19.24 -7.23
C LEU A 10 -10.47 18.39 -6.98
N HIS A 11 -9.90 17.81 -8.03
CA HIS A 11 -8.70 16.97 -7.91
C HIS A 11 -7.46 17.82 -7.59
N GLU A 12 -7.28 18.94 -8.28
CA GLU A 12 -6.20 19.90 -8.00
C GLU A 12 -6.29 20.46 -6.57
N GLU A 13 -7.47 20.90 -6.13
CA GLU A 13 -7.65 21.45 -4.78
C GLU A 13 -7.49 20.40 -3.67
N SER A 14 -7.74 19.11 -3.97
CA SER A 14 -7.49 18.00 -3.01
C SER A 14 -6.04 17.49 -3.00
N SER A 15 -5.23 17.84 -4.00
CA SER A 15 -3.85 17.33 -4.16
C SER A 15 -2.77 18.32 -3.72
N ILE A 16 -3.12 19.59 -3.50
CA ILE A 16 -2.21 20.64 -3.05
C ILE A 16 -2.33 20.83 -1.54
N GLY A 17 -1.45 20.22 -0.74
CA GLY A 17 -1.47 20.45 0.70
C GLY A 17 -0.68 19.47 1.56
N TYR A 18 -0.43 19.90 2.80
CA TYR A 18 0.09 19.08 3.88
C TYR A 18 -0.99 18.08 4.30
N LYS A 19 -0.73 16.77 4.14
CA LYS A 19 -1.64 15.72 4.62
C LYS A 19 -1.36 15.41 6.10
N PRO A 20 -2.30 15.68 7.02
CA PRO A 20 -2.12 15.33 8.42
C PRO A 20 -1.99 13.82 8.60
N THR A 21 -1.22 13.41 9.61
CA THR A 21 -0.98 11.98 9.88
C THR A 21 -2.11 11.42 10.72
N ALA A 22 -2.76 10.36 10.24
CA ALA A 22 -3.71 9.58 11.02
C ALA A 22 -2.98 8.38 11.65
N THR A 23 -3.02 8.28 12.98
CA THR A 23 -2.33 7.24 13.77
C THR A 23 -3.32 6.48 14.65
N ASP A 24 -4.00 5.47 14.11
CA ASP A 24 -4.76 4.50 14.91
C ASP A 24 -5.09 3.26 14.06
N ALA A 25 -5.17 2.08 14.68
CA ALA A 25 -5.65 0.85 14.04
C ALA A 25 -7.18 0.88 13.79
N SER A 26 -7.90 1.80 14.44
CA SER A 26 -9.37 1.89 14.40
C SER A 26 -9.94 3.15 13.70
N PHE A 27 -9.08 4.12 13.31
CA PHE A 27 -9.47 5.41 12.71
C PHE A 27 -10.60 6.19 13.43
N GLN A 28 -10.80 5.96 14.73
CA GLN A 28 -11.96 6.51 15.48
C GLN A 28 -11.96 8.05 15.59
N SER A 29 -10.80 8.71 15.48
CA SER A 29 -10.72 10.17 15.39
C SER A 29 -9.70 10.61 14.35
N LEU A 30 -10.17 10.98 13.17
CA LEU A 30 -9.32 11.58 12.14
C LEU A 30 -8.96 13.01 12.55
N PRO A 31 -7.76 13.52 12.22
CA PRO A 31 -7.36 14.89 12.56
C PRO A 31 -8.03 15.93 11.62
N LEU A 32 -9.36 15.95 11.55
CA LEU A 32 -10.14 16.79 10.63
C LEU A 32 -9.85 18.29 10.83
N SER A 33 -9.55 18.71 12.05
CA SER A 33 -9.20 20.11 12.36
C SER A 33 -7.85 20.56 11.80
N MET A 34 -7.00 19.62 11.36
CA MET A 34 -5.70 19.91 10.75
C MET A 34 -5.77 20.08 9.23
N LEU A 35 -6.90 19.73 8.60
CA LEU A 35 -7.18 20.11 7.22
C LEU A 35 -7.37 21.63 7.13
N SER A 36 -7.12 22.23 5.98
CA SER A 36 -7.61 23.58 5.69
C SER A 36 -9.15 23.60 5.62
N ASP A 37 -9.73 24.79 5.74
CA ASP A 37 -11.19 24.96 5.66
C ASP A 37 -11.71 24.38 4.33
N ARG A 38 -10.97 24.63 3.26
CA ARG A 38 -11.28 24.15 1.92
C ARG A 38 -11.14 22.63 1.77
N GLU A 39 -10.06 22.05 2.28
CA GLU A 39 -9.88 20.58 2.25
C GLU A 39 -10.99 19.88 3.04
N PHE A 40 -11.45 20.46 4.15
CA PHE A 40 -12.56 19.92 4.93
C PHE A 40 -13.90 19.96 4.17
N GLU A 41 -14.19 21.05 3.44
CA GLU A 41 -15.35 21.14 2.55
C GLU A 41 -15.32 20.07 1.45
N ILE A 42 -14.16 19.89 0.80
CA ILE A 42 -14.00 18.88 -0.27
C ILE A 42 -14.15 17.48 0.30
N LEU A 43 -13.60 17.19 1.48
CA LEU A 43 -13.77 15.90 2.17
C LEU A 43 -15.26 15.62 2.41
N CYS A 44 -15.99 16.58 2.97
CA CYS A 44 -17.43 16.45 3.24
C CYS A 44 -18.23 16.24 1.95
N TYR A 45 -17.93 17.00 0.89
CA TYR A 45 -18.54 16.82 -0.42
C TYR A 45 -18.31 15.41 -0.97
N LYS A 46 -17.06 14.94 -0.99
CA LYS A 46 -16.69 13.62 -1.51
C LYS A 46 -17.31 12.49 -0.69
N LEU A 47 -17.36 12.63 0.63
CA LEU A 47 -18.04 11.69 1.52
C LEU A 47 -19.51 11.52 1.14
N ILE A 48 -20.25 12.62 1.02
CA ILE A 48 -21.69 12.56 0.73
C ILE A 48 -21.95 12.09 -0.68
N LYS A 49 -21.13 12.52 -1.65
CA LYS A 49 -21.20 12.00 -3.02
C LYS A 49 -21.09 10.48 -3.03
N ARG A 50 -20.12 9.92 -2.28
CA ARG A 50 -19.92 8.47 -2.15
C ARG A 50 -21.11 7.79 -1.49
N GLU A 51 -21.67 8.38 -0.44
CA GLU A 51 -22.83 7.82 0.26
C GLU A 51 -24.11 7.88 -0.59
N ILE A 52 -24.28 8.87 -1.46
CA ILE A 52 -25.35 8.90 -2.46
C ILE A 52 -25.15 7.78 -3.49
N GLU A 53 -23.95 7.67 -4.07
CA GLU A 53 -23.60 6.65 -5.08
C GLU A 53 -23.77 5.22 -4.55
N THR A 54 -23.54 5.00 -3.25
CA THR A 54 -23.66 3.70 -2.59
C THR A 54 -25.03 3.45 -1.95
N GLY A 55 -25.97 4.40 -2.04
CA GLY A 55 -27.33 4.27 -1.51
C GLY A 55 -27.43 4.36 0.02
N ILE A 56 -26.41 4.85 0.71
CA ILE A 56 -26.44 5.12 2.16
C ILE A 56 -27.14 6.43 2.46
N PHE A 57 -26.87 7.48 1.67
CA PHE A 57 -27.51 8.78 1.79
C PHE A 57 -28.71 8.86 0.84
N ILE A 58 -29.89 8.46 1.34
CA ILE A 58 -31.09 8.27 0.51
C ILE A 58 -31.96 9.52 0.35
N THR A 59 -31.71 10.58 1.12
CA THR A 59 -32.57 11.76 1.09
C THR A 59 -32.34 12.64 -0.14
N SER A 60 -31.25 12.43 -0.88
CA SER A 60 -30.86 13.23 -2.05
C SER A 60 -30.16 12.32 -3.08
N ASN A 61 -30.28 12.64 -4.38
CA ASN A 61 -29.67 11.88 -5.47
C ASN A 61 -28.47 12.59 -6.13
N LYS A 62 -28.22 13.86 -5.78
CA LYS A 62 -27.06 14.61 -6.26
C LYS A 62 -26.57 15.60 -5.20
N ILE A 63 -25.27 15.85 -5.19
CA ILE A 63 -24.60 16.90 -4.41
C ILE A 63 -23.73 17.77 -5.32
N ALA A 64 -23.65 19.08 -5.03
CA ALA A 64 -22.74 20.02 -5.66
C ALA A 64 -21.95 20.82 -4.61
N LEU A 65 -20.64 20.97 -4.80
CA LEU A 65 -19.77 21.85 -4.01
C LEU A 65 -19.82 23.27 -4.59
N MET A 66 -19.99 24.27 -3.72
CA MET A 66 -20.07 25.69 -4.09
C MET A 66 -18.68 26.36 -4.02
N GLN A 67 -18.52 27.47 -4.74
CA GLN A 67 -17.29 28.28 -4.71
C GLN A 67 -17.56 29.79 -4.68
N GLY A 68 -16.79 30.52 -3.87
CA GLY A 68 -16.71 31.98 -3.92
C GLY A 68 -18.01 32.68 -3.54
N VAL A 69 -18.41 33.72 -4.28
CA VAL A 69 -19.66 34.48 -4.05
C VAL A 69 -20.95 33.65 -4.15
N GLY A 70 -20.86 32.38 -4.57
CA GLY A 70 -21.96 31.43 -4.63
C GLY A 70 -22.30 30.75 -3.29
N GLU A 71 -21.43 30.84 -2.28
CA GLU A 71 -21.60 30.13 -1.00
C GLU A 71 -22.88 30.57 -0.29
N ARG A 72 -23.18 31.87 -0.16
CA ARG A 72 -24.47 32.36 0.37
C ARG A 72 -25.00 31.61 1.62
N GLY A 73 -24.10 31.13 2.49
CA GLY A 73 -24.44 30.33 3.68
C GLY A 73 -24.60 28.82 3.44
N ARG A 74 -23.97 28.27 2.39
CA ARG A 74 -23.88 26.85 2.06
C ARG A 74 -22.55 26.53 1.37
N ASP A 75 -21.91 25.44 1.78
CA ASP A 75 -20.70 24.95 1.12
C ASP A 75 -21.07 23.86 0.10
N CYS A 76 -22.06 23.02 0.41
CA CYS A 76 -22.66 22.08 -0.54
C CYS A 76 -24.16 22.26 -0.68
N THR A 77 -24.69 21.97 -1.88
CA THR A 77 -26.13 21.89 -2.15
C THR A 77 -26.51 20.45 -2.47
N LEU A 78 -27.60 19.96 -1.87
CA LEU A 78 -28.18 18.65 -2.09
C LEU A 78 -29.43 18.76 -2.96
N TYR A 79 -29.59 17.82 -3.87
CA TYR A 79 -30.71 17.78 -4.79
C TYR A 79 -31.42 16.43 -4.72
N LEU A 80 -32.74 16.48 -4.81
CA LEU A 80 -33.60 15.33 -5.10
C LEU A 80 -34.41 15.68 -6.35
N ASP A 81 -34.33 14.84 -7.38
CA ASP A 81 -35.00 15.05 -8.67
C ASP A 81 -34.77 16.45 -9.27
N SER A 82 -33.52 16.91 -9.21
CA SER A 82 -33.06 18.24 -9.67
C SER A 82 -33.60 19.44 -8.88
N ILE A 83 -34.32 19.22 -7.79
CA ILE A 83 -34.80 20.27 -6.87
C ILE A 83 -33.90 20.30 -5.63
N SER A 84 -33.47 21.50 -5.24
CA SER A 84 -32.67 21.70 -4.03
C SER A 84 -33.49 21.29 -2.80
N ASN A 85 -33.02 20.30 -2.05
CA ASN A 85 -33.72 19.75 -0.88
C ASN A 85 -32.85 19.76 0.40
N GLY A 86 -31.66 20.32 0.32
CA GLY A 86 -30.85 20.55 1.50
C GLY A 86 -29.54 21.23 1.19
N VAL A 87 -28.85 21.67 2.24
CA VAL A 87 -27.50 22.23 2.14
C VAL A 87 -26.63 21.74 3.28
N ILE A 88 -25.32 21.68 3.02
CA ILE A 88 -24.32 21.36 4.02
C ILE A 88 -23.44 22.58 4.22
N GLN A 89 -23.35 23.04 5.47
CA GLN A 89 -22.38 24.04 5.91
C GLN A 89 -21.30 23.35 6.74
N CYS A 90 -20.09 23.35 6.21
CA CYS A 90 -18.88 22.88 6.83
C CYS A 90 -18.30 23.98 7.73
N LYS A 91 -17.88 23.61 8.94
CA LYS A 91 -17.23 24.51 9.89
C LYS A 91 -16.02 23.83 10.50
N LYS A 92 -14.85 24.16 9.96
CA LYS A 92 -13.57 23.74 10.51
C LYS A 92 -13.18 24.67 11.66
N TYR A 93 -13.29 24.17 12.88
CA TYR A 93 -12.83 24.88 14.09
C TYR A 93 -12.03 23.92 14.97
N SER A 94 -10.95 24.42 15.54
CA SER A 94 -10.23 23.73 16.61
C SER A 94 -11.00 23.77 17.93
N ALA A 95 -11.80 24.81 18.17
CA ALA A 95 -12.69 24.93 19.32
C ALA A 95 -14.10 24.40 19.00
N ARG A 96 -14.92 24.22 20.05
CA ARG A 96 -16.32 23.82 19.89
C ARG A 96 -17.17 24.95 19.30
N LEU A 97 -18.07 24.61 18.38
CA LEU A 97 -19.03 25.54 17.81
C LEU A 97 -20.02 26.03 18.85
N THR A 98 -20.17 27.35 18.96
CA THR A 98 -21.07 27.98 19.92
C THR A 98 -22.46 28.21 19.32
N LEU A 99 -23.48 28.34 20.18
CA LEU A 99 -24.85 28.64 19.78
C LEU A 99 -24.97 29.90 18.88
N PRO A 100 -24.31 31.04 19.19
CA PRO A 100 -24.33 32.21 18.31
C PRO A 100 -23.76 31.93 16.91
N GLN A 101 -22.69 31.13 16.80
CA GLN A 101 -22.09 30.79 15.52
C GLN A 101 -23.04 29.95 14.67
N VAL A 102 -23.67 28.92 15.27
CA VAL A 102 -24.66 28.08 14.59
C VAL A 102 -25.84 28.91 14.07
N LEU A 103 -26.39 29.78 14.91
CA LEU A 103 -27.54 30.62 14.53
C LEU A 103 -27.19 31.63 13.44
N LYS A 104 -26.01 32.27 13.50
CA LYS A 104 -25.59 33.26 12.48
C LYS A 104 -25.43 32.61 11.10
N GLU A 105 -24.85 31.41 11.03
CA GLU A 105 -24.71 30.68 9.76
C GLU A 105 -26.06 30.27 9.18
N LEU A 106 -26.98 29.77 10.02
CA LEU A 106 -28.34 29.45 9.58
C LEU A 106 -29.08 30.70 9.09
N ILE A 107 -29.04 31.79 9.86
CA ILE A 107 -29.73 33.04 9.51
C ILE A 107 -29.19 33.63 8.19
N LYS A 108 -27.88 33.55 7.96
CA LYS A 108 -27.25 33.96 6.69
C LYS A 108 -27.84 33.20 5.50
N LEU A 109 -28.02 31.88 5.61
CA LEU A 109 -28.70 31.10 4.57
C LEU A 109 -30.14 31.58 4.36
N LEU A 110 -30.89 31.78 5.45
CA LEU A 110 -32.30 32.18 5.37
C LEU A 110 -32.47 33.56 4.72
N LEU A 111 -31.65 34.54 5.10
CA LEU A 111 -31.65 35.87 4.48
C LEU A 111 -31.35 35.80 2.98
N HIS A 112 -30.40 34.95 2.57
CA HIS A 112 -30.17 34.71 1.15
C HIS A 112 -31.36 34.02 0.46
N SER A 113 -32.04 33.09 1.12
CA SER A 113 -33.22 32.42 0.56
C SER A 113 -34.42 33.35 0.39
N ILE A 114 -34.53 34.40 1.20
CA ILE A 114 -35.54 35.46 1.05
C ILE A 114 -35.23 36.32 -0.19
N LEU A 115 -33.95 36.52 -0.52
CA LEU A 115 -33.54 37.23 -1.74
C LEU A 115 -33.65 36.35 -3.00
N ASP A 116 -33.54 35.04 -2.85
CA ASP A 116 -33.52 34.05 -3.93
C ASP A 116 -34.18 32.75 -3.45
N GLU A 117 -35.49 32.64 -3.71
CA GLU A 117 -36.31 31.49 -3.29
C GLU A 117 -35.81 30.16 -3.86
N SER A 118 -35.01 30.18 -4.94
CA SER A 118 -34.45 28.96 -5.54
C SER A 118 -33.42 28.24 -4.64
N ILE A 119 -32.99 28.90 -3.56
CA ILE A 119 -32.09 28.34 -2.55
C ILE A 119 -32.83 27.34 -1.66
N ILE A 120 -34.04 27.69 -1.22
CA ILE A 120 -34.93 26.85 -0.40
C ILE A 120 -36.30 26.78 -1.11
N PRO A 121 -36.41 26.03 -2.22
CA PRO A 121 -37.62 26.02 -3.06
C PRO A 121 -38.81 25.35 -2.36
N ASP A 122 -38.55 24.38 -1.48
CA ASP A 122 -39.57 23.72 -0.65
C ASP A 122 -39.09 23.63 0.81
N PRO A 123 -39.38 24.64 1.64
CA PRO A 123 -38.90 24.68 3.03
C PRO A 123 -39.30 23.48 3.87
N LYS A 124 -40.45 22.83 3.60
CA LYS A 124 -40.93 21.70 4.42
C LYS A 124 -40.13 20.43 4.20
N ASN A 125 -39.59 20.25 3.00
CA ASN A 125 -38.78 19.10 2.62
C ASN A 125 -37.29 19.46 2.53
N PHE A 126 -36.89 20.56 3.17
CA PHE A 126 -35.52 21.06 3.14
C PHE A 126 -34.78 20.78 4.45
N THR A 127 -33.58 20.23 4.36
CA THR A 127 -32.73 19.97 5.53
C THR A 127 -31.45 20.79 5.50
N TYR A 128 -31.19 21.50 6.60
CA TYR A 128 -29.94 22.21 6.86
C TYR A 128 -28.99 21.31 7.67
N TYR A 129 -27.83 21.00 7.10
CA TYR A 129 -26.79 20.19 7.75
C TYR A 129 -25.63 21.10 8.18
N ILE A 130 -25.17 20.98 9.42
CA ILE A 130 -23.85 21.48 9.85
C ILE A 130 -22.90 20.31 10.06
N TYR A 131 -21.76 20.35 9.37
CA TYR A 131 -20.66 19.42 9.56
C TYR A 131 -19.50 20.15 10.23
N SER A 132 -19.02 19.64 11.36
CA SER A 132 -17.94 20.26 12.11
C SER A 132 -16.73 19.35 12.24
N SER A 133 -15.53 19.94 12.10
CA SER A 133 -14.27 19.24 12.37
C SER A 133 -14.03 19.00 13.87
N ASN A 134 -14.92 19.47 14.75
CA ASN A 134 -14.92 19.24 16.19
C ASN A 134 -16.40 19.06 16.62
N ASP A 135 -16.75 19.41 17.86
CA ASP A 135 -18.08 19.28 18.42
C ASP A 135 -18.73 20.66 18.67
N CYS A 136 -19.99 20.67 19.09
CA CYS A 136 -20.73 21.86 19.50
C CYS A 136 -20.70 22.03 21.04
N THR A 137 -20.98 23.24 21.52
CA THR A 137 -21.26 23.45 22.96
C THR A 137 -22.61 22.82 23.33
N GLU A 138 -22.82 22.52 24.60
CA GLU A 138 -24.07 21.90 25.08
C GLU A 138 -25.32 22.73 24.70
N GLN A 139 -25.23 24.06 24.78
CA GLN A 139 -26.31 24.96 24.39
C GLN A 139 -26.60 24.89 22.88
N ALA A 140 -25.58 24.72 22.04
CA ALA A 140 -25.75 24.54 20.61
C ALA A 140 -26.36 23.16 20.30
N LEU A 141 -25.88 22.09 20.92
CA LEU A 141 -26.43 20.74 20.76
C LEU A 141 -27.90 20.68 21.19
N LYS A 142 -28.26 21.36 22.29
CA LYS A 142 -29.65 21.48 22.74
C LYS A 142 -30.54 22.11 21.67
N LEU A 143 -30.10 23.21 21.04
CA LEU A 143 -30.82 23.80 19.92
C LEU A 143 -30.90 22.84 18.74
N ILE A 144 -29.80 22.22 18.34
CA ILE A 144 -29.70 21.39 17.13
C ILE A 144 -30.62 20.15 17.24
N TYR A 145 -30.49 19.37 18.32
CA TYR A 145 -31.28 18.15 18.49
C TYR A 145 -32.73 18.44 18.92
N GLY A 146 -32.97 19.60 19.54
CA GLY A 146 -34.30 20.07 19.92
C GLY A 146 -34.91 21.09 18.97
N PHE A 147 -34.42 21.22 17.73
CA PHE A 147 -34.63 22.41 16.89
C PHE A 147 -36.08 22.85 16.74
N SER A 148 -36.97 21.90 16.43
CA SER A 148 -38.41 22.17 16.26
C SER A 148 -39.10 22.75 17.50
N HIS A 149 -38.56 22.52 18.70
CA HIS A 149 -39.13 22.96 19.97
C HIS A 149 -38.38 24.16 20.56
N GLU A 150 -37.06 24.20 20.41
CA GLU A 150 -36.21 25.25 21.00
C GLU A 150 -36.20 26.55 20.18
N ILE A 151 -36.42 26.48 18.85
CA ILE A 151 -36.28 27.66 17.99
C ILE A 151 -37.28 28.77 18.32
N ASP A 152 -38.50 28.42 18.74
CA ASP A 152 -39.53 29.40 19.14
C ASP A 152 -39.13 30.18 20.39
N THR A 153 -38.36 29.58 21.30
CA THR A 153 -37.82 30.27 22.48
C THR A 153 -36.83 31.36 22.06
N HIS A 154 -35.97 31.04 21.09
CA HIS A 154 -34.99 31.98 20.53
C HIS A 154 -35.62 33.09 19.68
N ILE A 155 -36.76 32.81 19.05
CA ILE A 155 -37.55 33.84 18.36
C ILE A 155 -38.19 34.79 19.40
N LYS A 156 -38.87 34.24 20.42
CA LYS A 156 -39.58 35.03 21.44
C LYS A 156 -38.66 35.88 22.31
N ASN A 157 -37.45 35.42 22.60
CA ASN A 157 -36.49 36.16 23.42
C ASN A 157 -35.67 37.22 22.62
N GLY A 158 -35.98 37.42 21.35
CA GLY A 158 -35.31 38.40 20.48
C GLY A 158 -33.90 37.98 20.02
N GLY A 159 -33.45 36.77 20.35
CA GLY A 159 -32.13 36.27 19.98
C GLY A 159 -31.94 36.19 18.46
N ILE A 160 -32.95 35.69 17.74
CA ILE A 160 -32.92 35.59 16.27
C ILE A 160 -32.85 36.98 15.61
N GLU A 161 -33.65 37.94 16.09
CA GLU A 161 -33.65 39.30 15.54
C GLU A 161 -32.29 39.97 15.73
N ARG A 162 -31.69 39.83 16.92
CA ARG A 162 -30.34 40.34 17.19
C ARG A 162 -29.32 39.75 16.21
N TYR A 163 -29.29 38.43 16.04
CA TYR A 163 -28.32 37.80 15.15
C TYR A 163 -28.59 38.09 13.67
N ALA A 164 -29.85 38.26 13.26
CA ALA A 164 -30.19 38.70 11.91
C ALA A 164 -29.72 40.12 11.63
N LYS A 165 -29.82 41.00 12.63
CA LYS A 165 -29.25 42.35 12.53
C LYS A 165 -27.73 42.29 12.36
N ASP A 166 -27.03 41.56 13.24
CA ASP A 166 -25.57 41.38 13.14
C ASP A 166 -25.17 40.90 11.73
N VAL A 167 -25.80 39.82 11.24
CA VAL A 167 -25.50 39.27 9.91
C VAL A 167 -25.84 40.27 8.79
N SER A 168 -26.92 41.06 8.91
CA SER A 168 -27.27 42.06 7.90
C SER A 168 -26.26 43.21 7.82
N GLU A 169 -25.58 43.52 8.93
CA GLU A 169 -24.53 44.54 9.00
C GLU A 169 -23.23 43.99 8.39
N ASP A 170 -22.88 42.73 8.69
CA ASP A 170 -21.64 42.08 8.26
C ASP A 170 -21.53 41.81 6.74
N TYR A 171 -22.65 41.75 6.01
CA TYR A 171 -22.67 41.39 4.59
C TYR A 171 -23.41 42.41 3.70
N GLU A 172 -22.72 42.92 2.68
CA GLU A 172 -23.26 43.90 1.72
C GLU A 172 -24.50 43.41 0.95
N ALA A 173 -24.61 42.10 0.71
CA ALA A 173 -25.76 41.50 0.06
C ALA A 173 -27.10 41.76 0.80
N PHE A 174 -27.03 42.08 2.09
CA PHE A 174 -28.18 42.29 2.97
C PHE A 174 -28.46 43.75 3.28
N ILE A 175 -27.90 44.70 2.51
CA ILE A 175 -28.17 46.15 2.67
C ILE A 175 -29.67 46.47 2.78
N LYS A 176 -30.51 45.75 2.00
CA LYS A 176 -31.97 45.94 1.99
C LYS A 176 -32.65 45.59 3.32
N PHE A 177 -32.01 44.78 4.15
CA PHE A 177 -32.54 44.32 5.44
C PHE A 177 -32.02 45.13 6.63
N ARG A 178 -30.98 45.98 6.44
CA ARG A 178 -30.41 46.81 7.52
C ARG A 178 -31.43 47.80 8.13
N SER A 179 -32.39 48.27 7.33
CA SER A 179 -33.46 49.17 7.80
C SER A 179 -34.64 48.44 8.44
N ALA A 180 -34.95 47.23 7.97
CA ALA A 180 -36.02 46.39 8.50
C ALA A 180 -35.70 44.90 8.24
N ILE A 181 -35.52 44.14 9.31
CA ILE A 181 -35.26 42.70 9.24
C ILE A 181 -36.57 41.96 8.90
N PRO A 182 -36.58 41.05 7.91
CA PRO A 182 -37.76 40.27 7.53
C PRO A 182 -38.07 39.14 8.53
N MET A 183 -38.41 39.51 9.77
CA MET A 183 -38.57 38.57 10.89
C MET A 183 -39.71 37.58 10.70
N ASN A 184 -40.78 37.96 9.99
CA ASN A 184 -41.91 37.08 9.73
C ASN A 184 -41.50 35.93 8.80
N GLU A 185 -40.75 36.25 7.74
CA GLU A 185 -40.23 35.33 6.76
C GLU A 185 -39.18 34.39 7.39
N ILE A 186 -38.24 34.95 8.15
CA ILE A 186 -37.22 34.18 8.89
C ILE A 186 -37.90 33.18 9.84
N SER A 187 -38.89 33.64 10.63
CA SER A 187 -39.60 32.78 11.59
C SER A 187 -40.38 31.66 10.88
N LYS A 188 -41.01 31.97 9.74
CA LYS A 188 -41.73 30.98 8.93
C LYS A 188 -40.78 29.92 8.37
N LEU A 189 -39.62 30.33 7.85
CA LEU A 189 -38.61 29.40 7.32
C LEU A 189 -38.00 28.53 8.42
N LEU A 190 -37.60 29.12 9.54
CA LEU A 190 -37.06 28.40 10.70
C LEU A 190 -37.99 27.29 11.20
N ARG A 191 -39.31 27.54 11.19
CA ARG A 191 -40.31 26.54 11.60
C ARG A 191 -40.59 25.46 10.55
N SER A 192 -40.16 25.68 9.30
CA SER A 192 -40.48 24.78 8.18
C SER A 192 -39.36 23.81 7.86
N ILE A 193 -38.10 24.22 8.02
CA ILE A 193 -36.94 23.39 7.68
C ILE A 193 -36.59 22.37 8.77
N SER A 194 -35.87 21.32 8.37
CA SER A 194 -35.21 20.38 9.28
C SER A 194 -33.75 20.77 9.53
N PHE A 195 -33.20 20.39 10.68
CA PHE A 195 -31.82 20.66 11.07
C PHE A 195 -31.11 19.35 11.45
N GLN A 196 -29.91 19.10 10.91
CA GLN A 196 -29.06 17.97 11.27
C GLN A 196 -27.60 18.38 11.51
N PHE A 197 -26.88 17.55 12.28
CA PHE A 197 -25.49 17.80 12.68
C PHE A 197 -24.64 16.53 12.57
N SER A 198 -23.38 16.70 12.16
CA SER A 198 -22.35 15.66 12.26
C SER A 198 -21.08 16.25 12.84
N ASN A 199 -20.57 15.63 13.90
CA ASN A 199 -19.36 16.05 14.58
C ASN A 199 -18.12 15.30 14.06
N LEU A 200 -16.97 15.58 14.68
CA LEU A 200 -15.70 14.91 14.42
C LEU A 200 -15.79 13.37 14.42
N SER A 201 -16.46 12.78 15.41
CA SER A 201 -16.54 11.33 15.57
C SER A 201 -17.43 10.71 14.49
N ASP A 202 -18.59 11.32 14.22
CA ASP A 202 -19.52 10.89 13.17
C ASP A 202 -18.84 10.90 11.81
N LEU A 203 -18.18 12.01 11.48
CA LEU A 203 -17.48 12.18 10.20
C LEU A 203 -16.27 11.25 10.11
N SER A 204 -15.49 11.07 11.18
CA SER A 204 -14.35 10.14 11.18
C SER A 204 -14.79 8.70 10.93
N GLY A 205 -15.85 8.25 11.61
CA GLY A 205 -16.40 6.91 11.44
C GLY A 205 -17.05 6.67 10.08
N ARG A 206 -17.52 7.72 9.41
CA ARG A 206 -18.05 7.64 8.03
C ARG A 206 -16.94 7.63 7.00
N VAL A 207 -15.94 8.51 7.14
CA VAL A 207 -14.78 8.58 6.24
C VAL A 207 -13.94 7.31 6.28
N SER A 208 -13.75 6.71 7.47
CA SER A 208 -12.94 5.49 7.63
C SER A 208 -13.48 4.26 6.87
N LYS A 209 -14.78 4.25 6.51
CA LYS A 209 -15.39 3.21 5.67
C LYS A 209 -14.94 3.27 4.20
N TYR A 210 -14.35 4.39 3.78
CA TYR A 210 -13.92 4.63 2.40
C TYR A 210 -12.41 4.83 2.35
N THR A 211 -11.67 3.74 2.13
CA THR A 211 -10.19 3.74 2.17
C THR A 211 -9.55 4.68 1.15
N ASP A 212 -10.15 4.81 -0.03
CA ASP A 212 -9.70 5.72 -1.08
C ASP A 212 -9.82 7.19 -0.65
N LEU A 213 -10.95 7.55 -0.03
CA LEU A 213 -11.17 8.88 0.52
C LEU A 213 -10.20 9.16 1.68
N LEU A 214 -9.97 8.17 2.54
CA LEU A 214 -9.05 8.31 3.67
C LEU A 214 -7.59 8.58 3.21
N GLN A 215 -7.10 7.85 2.21
CA GLN A 215 -5.74 8.01 1.67
C GLN A 215 -5.55 9.32 0.89
N GLU A 216 -6.64 9.87 0.35
CA GLU A 216 -6.60 11.14 -0.36
C GLU A 216 -6.30 12.31 0.60
N PHE A 217 -6.89 12.32 1.79
CA PHE A 217 -6.76 13.44 2.73
C PHE A 217 -5.75 13.20 3.87
N PHE A 218 -5.39 11.96 4.20
CA PHE A 218 -4.56 11.64 5.36
C PHE A 218 -3.35 10.77 5.01
N ASN A 219 -2.24 11.01 5.71
CA ASN A 219 -1.10 10.10 5.73
C ASN A 219 -1.36 8.99 6.75
N ILE A 220 -1.70 7.80 6.27
CA ILE A 220 -1.99 6.63 7.11
C ILE A 220 -0.67 6.04 7.61
N ARG A 221 -0.45 6.06 8.93
CA ARG A 221 0.61 5.28 9.57
C ARG A 221 -0.02 4.19 10.42
N THR A 222 -0.04 2.98 9.90
CA THR A 222 -0.56 1.81 10.60
C THR A 222 0.40 1.43 11.73
N VAL A 223 -0.01 1.63 12.97
CA VAL A 223 0.66 1.04 14.14
C VAL A 223 0.00 -0.33 14.31
N ILE A 224 0.66 -1.38 13.82
CA ILE A 224 0.14 -2.74 13.91
C ILE A 224 0.73 -3.38 15.17
N ASP A 225 -0.14 -3.94 16.02
CA ASP A 225 0.27 -4.85 17.08
C ASP A 225 0.92 -6.08 16.43
N ASN A 226 2.17 -6.38 16.79
CA ASN A 226 2.93 -7.50 16.22
C ASN A 226 2.18 -8.84 16.31
N SER A 227 1.30 -9.02 17.29
CA SER A 227 0.49 -10.24 17.43
C SER A 227 -0.60 -10.38 16.36
N GLU A 228 -1.21 -9.27 15.94
CA GLU A 228 -2.23 -9.26 14.90
C GLU A 228 -1.61 -9.33 13.50
N ALA A 229 -0.43 -8.72 13.31
CA ALA A 229 0.37 -8.87 12.11
C ALA A 229 0.72 -10.35 11.85
N ASP A 230 1.18 -11.08 12.87
CA ASP A 230 1.55 -12.48 12.73
C ASP A 230 0.35 -13.34 12.35
N ARG A 231 -0.84 -13.05 12.91
CA ARG A 231 -2.08 -13.75 12.54
C ARG A 231 -2.51 -13.47 11.09
N ILE A 232 -2.43 -12.22 10.66
CA ILE A 232 -2.79 -11.82 9.28
C ILE A 232 -1.82 -12.44 8.28
N VAL A 233 -0.52 -12.44 8.59
CA VAL A 233 0.52 -13.07 7.74
C VAL A 233 0.29 -14.58 7.68
N ARG A 234 0.04 -15.25 8.82
CA ARG A 234 -0.26 -16.69 8.83
C ARG A 234 -1.52 -17.02 8.04
N LYS A 235 -2.56 -16.20 8.16
CA LYS A 235 -3.81 -16.36 7.39
C LYS A 235 -3.55 -16.17 5.89
N ALA A 236 -2.89 -15.09 5.50
CA ALA A 236 -2.56 -14.84 4.10
C ALA A 236 -1.67 -15.95 3.50
N LEU A 237 -0.69 -16.46 4.25
CA LEU A 237 0.12 -17.59 3.81
C LEU A 237 -0.72 -18.87 3.66
N ALA A 238 -1.63 -19.15 4.59
CA ALA A 238 -2.57 -20.27 4.50
C ALA A 238 -3.53 -20.13 3.30
N ASP A 239 -4.05 -18.94 3.03
CA ASP A 239 -4.92 -18.65 1.88
C ASP A 239 -4.18 -18.85 0.54
N HIS A 240 -2.84 -18.85 0.54
CA HIS A 240 -1.99 -19.14 -0.61
C HIS A 240 -1.37 -20.55 -0.58
N GLY A 241 -1.91 -21.46 0.25
CA GLY A 241 -1.46 -22.86 0.34
C GLY A 241 -0.11 -23.05 1.04
N LEU A 242 0.43 -22.02 1.70
CA LEU A 242 1.71 -22.04 2.39
C LEU A 242 1.50 -22.07 3.90
N LYS A 243 1.21 -23.23 4.47
CA LYS A 243 1.14 -23.38 5.94
C LYS A 243 2.53 -23.60 6.53
N LEU A 244 2.90 -22.78 7.52
CA LEU A 244 4.13 -23.00 8.29
C LEU A 244 3.98 -24.21 9.20
N LEU A 245 4.99 -25.08 9.22
CA LEU A 245 5.09 -26.16 10.20
C LEU A 245 5.21 -25.58 11.62
N THR A 246 4.62 -26.27 12.58
CA THR A 246 4.59 -25.89 14.00
C THR A 246 5.46 -26.80 14.84
N ASP A 247 5.69 -26.43 16.10
CA ASP A 247 6.43 -27.26 17.06
C ASP A 247 5.76 -28.63 17.30
N ASP A 248 4.44 -28.70 17.19
CA ASP A 248 3.73 -29.97 17.34
C ASP A 248 3.96 -30.91 16.16
N ASP A 249 4.07 -30.38 14.93
CA ASP A 249 4.48 -31.16 13.75
C ASP A 249 5.89 -31.74 13.95
N LEU A 250 6.81 -30.95 14.51
CA LEU A 250 8.18 -31.39 14.81
C LEU A 250 8.20 -32.52 15.85
N LYS A 251 7.39 -32.45 16.90
CA LYS A 251 7.27 -33.53 17.90
C LYS A 251 6.77 -34.83 17.27
N VAL A 252 5.78 -34.76 16.38
CA VAL A 252 5.26 -35.93 15.66
C VAL A 252 6.36 -36.57 14.81
N ILE A 253 7.13 -35.77 14.07
CA ILE A 253 8.26 -36.26 13.27
C ILE A 253 9.33 -36.89 14.18
N GLN A 254 9.71 -36.22 15.27
CA GLN A 254 10.71 -36.72 16.21
C GLN A 254 10.29 -38.05 16.82
N GLN A 255 9.03 -38.17 17.22
CA GLN A 255 8.49 -39.41 17.77
C GLN A 255 8.53 -40.54 16.74
N ARG A 256 8.08 -40.30 15.50
CA ARG A 256 8.07 -41.30 14.41
C ARG A 256 9.47 -41.81 14.08
N VAL A 257 10.44 -40.90 13.94
CA VAL A 257 11.84 -41.23 13.63
C VAL A 257 12.52 -41.90 14.83
N GLY A 258 12.27 -41.40 16.04
CA GLY A 258 12.88 -41.86 17.28
C GLY A 258 12.43 -43.25 17.72
N GLN A 259 11.22 -43.67 17.38
CA GLN A 259 10.67 -45.00 17.72
C GLN A 259 11.19 -46.15 16.84
N GLN A 260 11.86 -45.86 15.72
CA GLN A 260 12.37 -46.90 14.83
C GLN A 260 13.51 -47.69 15.48
N VAL A 261 13.52 -49.02 15.36
CA VAL A 261 14.64 -49.86 15.82
C VAL A 261 15.92 -49.62 15.02
N SER A 262 17.10 -49.84 15.61
CA SER A 262 18.40 -49.47 15.02
C SER A 262 18.68 -50.10 13.66
N ASN A 263 18.25 -51.34 13.43
CA ASN A 263 18.41 -52.04 12.15
C ASN A 263 17.49 -51.51 11.03
N LYS A 264 16.58 -50.59 11.35
CA LYS A 264 15.70 -49.87 10.40
C LYS A 264 16.09 -48.40 10.20
N ARG A 265 17.31 -48.02 10.60
CA ARG A 265 17.87 -46.69 10.42
C ARG A 265 19.09 -46.81 9.51
N VAL A 266 18.97 -46.42 8.25
CA VAL A 266 20.00 -46.64 7.22
C VAL A 266 20.45 -45.31 6.64
N ARG A 267 21.76 -45.06 6.67
CA ARG A 267 22.39 -43.87 6.09
C ARG A 267 23.05 -44.24 4.76
N LEU A 268 22.72 -43.50 3.70
CA LEU A 268 23.28 -43.68 2.35
C LEU A 268 23.86 -42.37 1.79
N GLY A 269 24.67 -41.68 2.60
CA GLY A 269 25.38 -40.47 2.21
C GLY A 269 24.46 -39.27 2.00
N LEU A 270 23.81 -39.19 0.84
CA LEU A 270 22.94 -38.07 0.44
C LEU A 270 21.55 -38.10 1.10
N ALA A 271 21.19 -39.23 1.71
CA ALA A 271 19.90 -39.48 2.34
C ALA A 271 20.03 -40.38 3.57
N ASP A 272 19.22 -40.10 4.59
CA ASP A 272 18.99 -40.96 5.75
C ASP A 272 17.57 -41.54 5.65
N PHE A 273 17.44 -42.87 5.76
CA PHE A 273 16.17 -43.60 5.67
C PHE A 273 15.80 -44.20 7.03
N PHE A 274 14.56 -44.00 7.45
CA PHE A 274 14.00 -44.53 8.68
C PHE A 274 12.82 -45.44 8.37
N GLY A 275 12.75 -46.62 8.99
CA GLY A 275 11.70 -47.62 8.78
C GLY A 275 12.09 -48.75 7.80
N PHE A 276 13.16 -48.58 7.02
CA PHE A 276 13.66 -49.58 6.07
C PHE A 276 14.84 -50.36 6.66
N SER A 277 14.78 -51.69 6.60
CA SER A 277 15.84 -52.54 7.14
C SER A 277 17.11 -52.52 6.28
N THR A 278 18.26 -52.78 6.90
CA THR A 278 19.51 -53.00 6.15
C THR A 278 19.40 -54.13 5.14
N GLU A 279 18.61 -55.15 5.43
CA GLU A 279 18.33 -56.30 4.58
C GLU A 279 17.58 -55.90 3.30
N PHE A 280 16.65 -54.94 3.38
CA PHE A 280 15.95 -54.42 2.21
C PHE A 280 16.95 -53.78 1.23
N PHE A 281 17.85 -52.93 1.71
CA PHE A 281 18.86 -52.31 0.85
C PHE A 281 19.90 -53.31 0.31
N ARG A 282 20.16 -54.41 1.02
CA ARG A 282 20.99 -55.52 0.49
C ARG A 282 20.29 -56.32 -0.60
N TYR A 283 18.96 -56.36 -0.60
CA TYR A 283 18.17 -57.05 -1.63
C TYR A 283 18.12 -56.28 -2.95
N LEU A 284 18.14 -54.94 -2.89
CA LEU A 284 18.12 -54.09 -4.09
C LEU A 284 19.32 -54.39 -5.00
N GLN A 285 19.06 -54.46 -6.30
CA GLN A 285 20.14 -54.58 -7.28
C GLN A 285 20.95 -53.27 -7.33
N PRO A 286 22.26 -53.33 -7.68
CA PRO A 286 23.11 -52.15 -7.71
C PRO A 286 22.55 -50.98 -8.55
N GLU A 287 21.94 -51.29 -9.70
CA GLU A 287 21.34 -50.26 -10.56
C GLU A 287 20.05 -49.66 -9.97
N GLU A 288 19.27 -50.42 -9.20
CA GLU A 288 18.07 -49.92 -8.51
C GLU A 288 18.46 -48.95 -7.39
N LEU A 289 19.46 -49.32 -6.58
CA LEU A 289 19.99 -48.47 -5.52
C LEU A 289 20.58 -47.16 -6.09
N LYS A 290 21.33 -47.27 -7.20
CA LYS A 290 21.88 -46.12 -7.90
C LYS A 290 20.78 -45.20 -8.44
N SER A 291 19.73 -45.78 -9.03
CA SER A 291 18.57 -45.02 -9.51
C SER A 291 17.86 -44.27 -8.38
N LEU A 292 17.64 -44.92 -7.23
CA LEU A 292 17.05 -44.29 -6.04
C LEU A 292 17.89 -43.09 -5.55
N LEU A 293 19.20 -43.27 -5.38
CA LEU A 293 20.09 -42.20 -4.95
C LEU A 293 20.14 -41.04 -5.96
N LYS A 294 20.07 -41.35 -7.25
CA LYS A 294 20.00 -40.36 -8.32
C LYS A 294 18.74 -39.50 -8.18
N GLN A 295 17.58 -40.10 -7.95
CA GLN A 295 16.33 -39.36 -7.78
C GLN A 295 16.37 -38.43 -6.56
N VAL A 296 16.94 -38.89 -5.44
CA VAL A 296 17.11 -38.03 -4.26
C VAL A 296 18.05 -36.86 -4.54
N ALA A 297 19.14 -37.09 -5.28
CA ALA A 297 20.04 -36.03 -5.71
C ALA A 297 19.36 -35.04 -6.67
N GLU A 298 18.53 -35.53 -7.60
CA GLU A 298 17.77 -34.71 -8.55
C GLU A 298 16.80 -33.75 -7.83
N ILE A 299 16.12 -34.18 -6.77
CA ILE A 299 15.25 -33.30 -5.95
C ILE A 299 16.06 -32.14 -5.37
N LYS A 300 17.21 -32.43 -4.74
CA LYS A 300 18.10 -31.39 -4.19
C LYS A 300 18.61 -30.45 -5.28
N MET A 301 19.01 -30.97 -6.43
CA MET A 301 19.49 -30.18 -7.56
C MET A 301 18.41 -29.22 -8.07
N THR A 302 17.18 -29.69 -8.27
CA THR A 302 16.06 -28.85 -8.75
C THR A 302 15.77 -27.69 -7.80
N LEU A 303 15.77 -27.95 -6.49
CA LEU A 303 15.55 -26.89 -5.50
C LEU A 303 16.70 -25.88 -5.48
N ASN A 304 17.94 -26.35 -5.58
CA ASN A 304 19.11 -25.48 -5.65
C ASN A 304 19.07 -24.59 -6.90
N THR A 305 18.76 -25.14 -8.07
CA THR A 305 18.59 -24.36 -9.30
C THR A 305 17.48 -23.33 -9.16
N SER A 306 16.35 -23.72 -8.57
CA SER A 306 15.23 -22.80 -8.30
C SER A 306 15.64 -21.68 -7.34
N MET A 307 16.44 -21.99 -6.31
CA MET A 307 16.95 -21.00 -5.37
C MET A 307 17.92 -20.01 -6.03
N LEU A 308 18.81 -20.50 -6.90
CA LEU A 308 19.70 -19.63 -7.68
C LEU A 308 18.91 -18.69 -8.58
N ASN A 309 17.89 -19.20 -9.28
CA ASN A 309 17.01 -18.38 -10.12
C ASN A 309 16.23 -17.35 -9.29
N PHE A 310 15.75 -17.74 -8.11
CA PHE A 310 15.08 -16.84 -7.18
C PHE A 310 16.02 -15.71 -6.75
N ILE A 311 17.26 -16.02 -6.39
CA ILE A 311 18.27 -15.01 -6.02
C ILE A 311 18.62 -14.10 -7.18
N ASP A 312 18.79 -14.62 -8.39
CA ASP A 312 19.02 -13.82 -9.59
C ASP A 312 17.91 -12.78 -9.79
N ASN A 313 16.66 -13.22 -9.63
CA ASN A 313 15.49 -12.35 -9.72
C ASN A 313 15.46 -11.30 -8.60
N GLN A 314 15.75 -11.69 -7.35
CA GLN A 314 15.80 -10.73 -6.24
C GLN A 314 16.91 -9.68 -6.43
N VAL A 315 18.07 -10.08 -6.93
CA VAL A 315 19.16 -9.14 -7.26
C VAL A 315 18.72 -8.15 -8.35
N ALA A 316 17.98 -8.61 -9.37
CA ALA A 316 17.43 -7.75 -10.42
C ALA A 316 16.37 -6.77 -9.87
N ILE A 317 15.48 -7.21 -8.97
CA ILE A 317 14.51 -6.32 -8.30
C ILE A 317 15.24 -5.25 -7.48
N MET A 318 16.31 -5.61 -6.76
CA MET A 318 17.10 -4.66 -5.99
C MET A 318 17.86 -3.68 -6.92
N GLU A 319 18.30 -4.12 -8.10
CA GLU A 319 18.90 -3.24 -9.11
C GLU A 319 17.95 -2.11 -9.51
N LEU A 320 16.67 -2.43 -9.77
CA LEU A 320 15.64 -1.45 -10.11
C LEU A 320 15.45 -0.39 -9.01
N ARG A 321 15.52 -0.83 -7.75
CA ARG A 321 15.25 0.03 -6.59
C ARG A 321 16.44 0.90 -6.18
N TYR A 322 17.66 0.35 -6.26
CA TYR A 322 18.85 1.00 -5.70
C TYR A 322 19.85 1.45 -6.76
N CYS A 323 20.11 0.65 -7.79
CA CYS A 323 21.16 0.92 -8.76
C CYS A 323 20.68 1.82 -9.91
N ARG A 324 19.54 1.50 -10.54
CA ARG A 324 19.01 2.26 -11.68
C ARG A 324 18.73 3.74 -11.37
N PRO A 325 18.22 4.12 -10.19
CA PRO A 325 18.03 5.53 -9.87
C PRO A 325 19.34 6.32 -9.80
N LEU A 326 20.47 5.67 -9.45
CA LEU A 326 21.79 6.31 -9.44
C LEU A 326 22.26 6.59 -10.87
N VAL A 327 22.04 5.63 -11.78
CA VAL A 327 22.31 5.82 -13.22
C VAL A 327 21.44 6.92 -13.80
N ALA A 328 20.14 6.91 -13.53
CA ALA A 328 19.19 7.91 -14.04
C ALA A 328 19.50 9.34 -13.57
N ARG A 329 20.09 9.49 -12.37
CA ARG A 329 20.51 10.77 -11.80
C ARG A 329 21.97 11.11 -12.12
N ASN A 330 22.62 10.37 -13.02
CA ASN A 330 24.03 10.51 -13.39
C ASN A 330 25.00 10.50 -12.18
N LYS A 331 24.62 9.82 -11.08
CA LYS A 331 25.49 9.64 -9.91
C LYS A 331 26.55 8.57 -10.14
N ILE A 332 26.22 7.57 -10.96
CA ILE A 332 27.13 6.54 -11.45
C ILE A 332 26.89 6.34 -12.95
N HIS A 333 27.89 5.79 -13.63
CA HIS A 333 27.82 5.48 -15.05
C HIS A 333 27.13 4.14 -15.32
N ARG A 334 26.53 4.02 -16.51
CA ARG A 334 25.90 2.77 -16.99
C ARG A 334 26.88 1.61 -17.02
N PHE A 335 28.08 1.86 -17.56
CA PHE A 335 29.21 0.93 -17.49
C PHE A 335 29.45 0.38 -16.08
N SER A 336 29.64 1.26 -15.10
CA SER A 336 29.97 0.86 -13.73
C SER A 336 28.80 0.17 -13.02
N SER A 337 27.55 0.48 -13.38
CA SER A 337 26.37 -0.22 -12.88
C SER A 337 26.34 -1.71 -13.22
N GLN A 338 27.08 -2.14 -14.26
CA GLN A 338 27.16 -3.55 -14.67
C GLN A 338 27.87 -4.44 -13.63
N VAL A 339 28.56 -3.87 -12.64
CA VAL A 339 29.13 -4.63 -11.51
C VAL A 339 28.03 -5.27 -10.67
N TRP A 340 26.87 -4.62 -10.55
CA TRP A 340 25.81 -4.94 -9.58
C TRP A 340 25.42 -6.41 -9.57
N LYS A 341 24.95 -6.90 -10.72
CA LYS A 341 24.41 -8.25 -10.87
C LYS A 341 25.49 -9.33 -10.69
N PRO A 342 26.61 -9.33 -11.44
CA PRO A 342 27.64 -10.36 -11.31
C PRO A 342 28.29 -10.38 -9.93
N TYR A 343 28.50 -9.22 -9.29
CA TYR A 343 29.04 -9.17 -7.93
C TYR A 343 28.07 -9.78 -6.92
N LEU A 344 26.84 -9.24 -6.81
CA LEU A 344 25.86 -9.69 -5.82
C LEU A 344 25.45 -11.15 -6.03
N PHE A 345 25.27 -11.56 -7.29
CA PHE A 345 24.93 -12.95 -7.59
C PHE A 345 26.04 -13.91 -7.18
N ARG A 346 27.33 -13.65 -7.50
CA ARG A 346 28.44 -14.52 -7.05
C ARG A 346 28.53 -14.59 -5.52
N ARG A 347 28.35 -13.45 -4.84
CA ARG A 347 28.34 -13.35 -3.37
C ARG A 347 27.23 -14.18 -2.72
N LEU A 348 26.03 -14.20 -3.32
CA LEU A 348 24.87 -14.90 -2.76
C LEU A 348 24.79 -16.36 -3.22
N ALA A 349 25.11 -16.65 -4.48
CA ALA A 349 25.08 -18.00 -5.06
C ALA A 349 26.06 -18.94 -4.35
N SER A 350 27.24 -18.44 -3.97
CA SER A 350 28.21 -19.19 -3.16
C SER A 350 27.70 -19.58 -1.77
N ARG A 351 26.66 -18.87 -1.28
CA ARG A 351 25.99 -19.17 0.00
C ARG A 351 24.72 -19.98 -0.18
N CYS A 352 24.18 -20.06 -1.41
CA CYS A 352 23.01 -20.88 -1.75
C CYS A 352 23.32 -22.38 -1.76
N ASN A 353 24.60 -22.79 -1.70
CA ASN A 353 25.04 -24.19 -1.84
C ASN A 353 26.52 -24.29 -1.40
N PHE A 354 27.07 -25.25 -0.65
CA PHE A 354 26.73 -26.63 -0.28
C PHE A 354 27.41 -26.94 1.08
N LYS A 355 26.68 -27.27 2.15
CA LYS A 355 27.30 -27.99 3.30
C LYS A 355 27.36 -29.50 3.07
N ASP A 356 26.75 -29.98 1.99
CA ASP A 356 26.67 -31.40 1.64
C ASP A 356 27.91 -31.92 0.91
N LEU A 357 28.78 -31.03 0.42
CA LEU A 357 30.06 -31.39 -0.19
C LEU A 357 31.20 -31.22 0.82
N PRO A 358 32.10 -32.20 0.95
CA PRO A 358 33.35 -32.02 1.68
C PRO A 358 34.10 -30.76 1.23
N LYS A 359 34.65 -30.02 2.19
CA LYS A 359 35.36 -28.74 1.97
C LYS A 359 36.41 -28.81 0.84
N VAL A 360 37.11 -29.94 0.74
CA VAL A 360 38.13 -30.21 -0.30
C VAL A 360 37.54 -30.24 -1.72
N LEU A 361 36.30 -30.70 -1.90
CA LEU A 361 35.63 -30.70 -3.21
C LEU A 361 35.10 -29.32 -3.56
N ILE A 362 34.65 -28.56 -2.56
CA ILE A 362 34.23 -27.16 -2.74
C ILE A 362 35.41 -26.31 -3.22
N GLU A 363 36.56 -26.43 -2.54
CA GLU A 363 37.81 -25.75 -2.93
C GLU A 363 38.27 -26.10 -4.35
N LYS A 364 38.06 -27.34 -4.78
CA LYS A 364 38.51 -27.83 -6.09
C LYS A 364 37.60 -27.43 -7.26
N TYR A 365 36.28 -27.48 -7.06
CA TYR A 365 35.30 -27.30 -8.15
C TYR A 365 34.59 -25.95 -8.11
N PHE A 366 34.61 -25.25 -6.96
CA PHE A 366 33.93 -23.97 -6.75
C PHE A 366 34.83 -22.97 -6.00
N PRO A 367 36.03 -22.64 -6.52
CA PRO A 367 37.00 -21.78 -5.82
C PRO A 367 36.43 -20.42 -5.41
N ASP A 368 35.45 -19.91 -6.17
CA ASP A 368 34.73 -18.66 -5.92
C ASP A 368 34.01 -18.58 -4.56
N THR A 369 33.66 -19.72 -3.96
CA THR A 369 32.94 -19.77 -2.67
C THR A 369 33.76 -19.28 -1.48
N ILE A 370 35.09 -19.20 -1.63
CA ILE A 370 36.03 -18.84 -0.56
C ILE A 370 36.67 -17.47 -0.83
N LEU A 371 36.39 -16.87 -1.99
CA LEU A 371 37.04 -15.62 -2.39
C LEU A 371 36.55 -14.44 -1.52
N PRO A 372 37.49 -13.65 -0.97
CA PRO A 372 37.18 -12.39 -0.32
C PRO A 372 36.41 -11.41 -1.23
N LYS A 373 35.64 -10.50 -0.63
CA LYS A 373 34.82 -9.50 -1.34
C LYS A 373 35.63 -8.71 -2.37
N ASP A 374 36.83 -8.28 -1.98
CA ASP A 374 37.76 -7.51 -2.81
C ASP A 374 38.24 -8.28 -4.04
N ILE A 375 38.45 -9.60 -3.92
CA ILE A 375 38.88 -10.43 -5.05
C ILE A 375 37.73 -10.59 -6.05
N ILE A 376 36.52 -10.91 -5.59
CA ILE A 376 35.34 -11.03 -6.46
C ILE A 376 35.08 -9.69 -7.17
N LEU A 377 35.16 -8.57 -6.44
CA LEU A 377 34.96 -7.25 -7.00
C LEU A 377 36.02 -6.91 -8.06
N LYS A 378 37.29 -7.26 -7.79
CA LYS A 378 38.39 -7.07 -8.72
C LYS A 378 38.17 -7.86 -10.01
N GLU A 379 37.87 -9.16 -9.92
CA GLU A 379 37.62 -10.00 -11.10
C GLU A 379 36.44 -9.51 -11.93
N VAL A 380 35.32 -9.15 -11.27
CA VAL A 380 34.16 -8.59 -11.96
C VAL A 380 34.53 -7.28 -12.67
N SER A 381 35.31 -6.42 -12.01
CA SER A 381 35.77 -5.16 -12.60
C SER A 381 36.72 -5.40 -13.78
N GLU A 382 37.62 -6.37 -13.70
CA GLU A 382 38.54 -6.74 -14.78
C GLU A 382 37.79 -7.27 -16.01
N ILE A 383 36.75 -8.10 -15.82
CA ILE A 383 35.89 -8.58 -16.92
C ILE A 383 35.17 -7.40 -17.61
N LEU A 384 34.66 -6.45 -16.83
CA LEU A 384 34.00 -5.27 -17.39
C LEU A 384 35.00 -4.38 -18.13
N LEU A 385 36.22 -4.22 -17.61
CA LEU A 385 37.27 -3.43 -18.27
C LEU A 385 37.75 -4.10 -19.57
N ASP A 386 37.88 -5.42 -19.63
CA ASP A 386 38.15 -6.16 -20.87
C ASP A 386 37.04 -5.92 -21.89
N THR A 387 35.79 -5.98 -21.45
CA THR A 387 34.62 -5.67 -22.30
C THR A 387 34.68 -4.23 -22.82
N ALA A 388 35.03 -3.27 -21.97
CA ALA A 388 35.17 -1.87 -22.38
C ALA A 388 36.30 -1.68 -23.41
N ASP A 389 37.46 -2.33 -23.22
CA ASP A 389 38.58 -2.27 -24.17
C ASP A 389 38.18 -2.82 -25.56
N LYS A 390 37.46 -3.93 -25.59
CA LYS A 390 36.90 -4.50 -26.83
C LYS A 390 35.92 -3.55 -27.51
N VAL A 391 34.96 -2.98 -26.77
CA VAL A 391 33.99 -2.01 -27.31
C VAL A 391 34.69 -0.77 -27.87
N LEU A 392 35.70 -0.23 -27.17
CA LEU A 392 36.48 0.92 -27.63
C LEU A 392 37.25 0.62 -28.93
N LYS A 393 37.72 -0.62 -29.11
CA LYS A 393 38.35 -1.13 -30.34
C LYS A 393 37.34 -1.55 -31.41
N ARG A 394 36.03 -1.49 -31.11
CA ARG A 394 34.93 -2.03 -31.94
C ARG A 394 35.11 -3.51 -32.26
N ASP A 395 35.74 -4.25 -31.35
CA ASP A 395 35.88 -5.70 -31.42
C ASP A 395 34.66 -6.37 -30.79
N TYR A 396 33.84 -7.00 -31.63
CA TYR A 396 32.65 -7.74 -31.23
C TYR A 396 32.75 -9.23 -31.60
N SER A 397 33.97 -9.74 -31.81
CA SER A 397 34.21 -11.12 -32.25
C SER A 397 33.67 -12.18 -31.27
N ASP A 398 33.68 -11.88 -29.97
CA ASP A 398 33.16 -12.76 -28.92
C ASP A 398 31.62 -12.75 -28.78
N MET A 399 30.92 -11.90 -29.53
CA MET A 399 29.47 -11.73 -29.41
C MET A 399 28.70 -12.79 -30.20
N TYR A 400 27.98 -13.66 -29.48
CA TYR A 400 27.16 -14.70 -30.08
C TYR A 400 25.81 -14.19 -30.63
N GLY A 401 25.46 -14.59 -31.84
CA GLY A 401 24.19 -14.33 -32.51
C GLY A 401 24.36 -13.92 -33.98
N GLU A 402 23.26 -13.85 -34.72
CA GLU A 402 23.26 -13.46 -36.13
C GLU A 402 22.22 -12.37 -36.41
N GLY A 403 22.39 -11.66 -37.53
CA GLY A 403 21.42 -10.69 -38.06
C GLY A 403 21.06 -9.57 -37.08
N GLU A 404 19.76 -9.30 -36.94
CA GLU A 404 19.22 -8.18 -36.17
C GLU A 404 19.52 -8.29 -34.67
N LEU A 405 19.54 -9.51 -34.12
CA LEU A 405 19.83 -9.74 -32.71
C LEU A 405 21.26 -9.35 -32.35
N LEU A 406 22.24 -9.70 -33.19
CA LEU A 406 23.64 -9.30 -33.01
C LEU A 406 23.77 -7.77 -33.06
N ALA A 407 23.14 -7.14 -34.06
CA ALA A 407 23.14 -5.68 -34.19
C ALA A 407 22.51 -4.97 -32.97
N MET A 408 21.44 -5.53 -32.41
CA MET A 408 20.81 -5.01 -31.19
C MET A 408 21.75 -5.10 -29.97
N LYS A 409 22.44 -6.23 -29.79
CA LYS A 409 23.40 -6.42 -28.69
C LYS A 409 24.59 -5.46 -28.79
N ILE A 410 25.12 -5.26 -30.00
CA ILE A 410 26.20 -4.30 -30.26
C ILE A 410 25.76 -2.88 -29.88
N ARG A 411 24.59 -2.42 -30.37
CA ARG A 411 24.05 -1.10 -30.02
C ARG A 411 23.86 -0.92 -28.50
N LEU A 412 23.43 -1.98 -27.80
CA LEU A 412 23.29 -1.93 -26.35
C LEU A 412 24.65 -1.76 -25.67
N LEU A 413 25.68 -2.52 -26.07
CA LEU A 413 27.03 -2.39 -25.53
C LEU A 413 27.62 -1.00 -25.77
N GLU A 414 27.49 -0.47 -26.98
CA GLU A 414 27.94 0.89 -27.32
C GLU A 414 27.26 1.92 -26.41
N ARG A 415 25.96 1.77 -26.17
CA ARG A 415 25.20 2.69 -25.30
C ARG A 415 25.53 2.56 -23.81
N ILE A 416 25.99 1.39 -23.35
CA ILE A 416 26.47 1.20 -21.97
C ILE A 416 27.80 1.94 -21.76
N HIS A 417 28.64 2.02 -22.79
CA HIS A 417 29.98 2.62 -22.77
C HIS A 417 30.03 4.05 -23.32
N GLU A 418 28.88 4.62 -23.71
CA GLU A 418 28.76 5.99 -24.20
C GLU A 418 29.40 6.99 -23.22
N GLY A 419 30.28 7.88 -23.72
CA GLY A 419 31.01 8.85 -22.89
C GLY A 419 32.32 8.35 -22.30
N ILE A 420 32.75 7.13 -22.62
CA ILE A 420 34.08 6.60 -22.31
C ILE A 420 34.95 6.67 -23.58
N GLU A 421 36.06 7.38 -23.51
CA GLU A 421 36.97 7.62 -24.63
C GLU A 421 38.24 6.75 -24.57
N SER A 422 38.56 6.22 -23.39
CA SER A 422 39.74 5.38 -23.20
C SER A 422 39.56 4.38 -22.07
N LEU A 423 40.36 3.30 -22.12
CA LEU A 423 40.40 2.30 -21.04
C LEU A 423 40.83 2.91 -19.70
N GLU A 424 41.72 3.90 -19.71
CA GLU A 424 42.14 4.57 -18.48
C GLU A 424 41.02 5.40 -17.87
N GLN A 425 40.22 6.07 -18.69
CA GLN A 425 38.99 6.74 -18.23
C GLN A 425 38.00 5.73 -17.65
N ALA A 426 37.83 4.55 -18.26
CA ALA A 426 36.97 3.49 -17.74
C ALA A 426 37.42 3.01 -16.35
N LYS A 427 38.73 2.85 -16.12
CA LYS A 427 39.29 2.48 -14.80
C LYS A 427 39.04 3.54 -13.74
N ILE A 428 39.25 4.82 -14.06
CA ILE A 428 38.99 5.92 -13.13
C ILE A 428 37.49 5.98 -12.79
N LEU A 429 36.65 5.83 -13.81
CA LEU A 429 35.19 5.88 -13.69
C LEU A 429 34.64 4.76 -12.81
N ILE A 430 35.01 3.50 -13.07
CA ILE A 430 34.57 2.38 -12.25
C ILE A 430 35.09 2.49 -10.81
N SER A 431 36.34 2.93 -10.61
CA SER A 431 36.90 3.14 -9.28
C SER A 431 36.17 4.23 -8.49
N ARG A 432 35.75 5.31 -9.16
CA ARG A 432 34.93 6.37 -8.56
C ARG A 432 33.55 5.83 -8.17
N ASP A 433 32.88 5.15 -9.09
CA ASP A 433 31.50 4.70 -8.92
C ASP A 433 31.38 3.58 -7.90
N LEU A 434 32.40 2.72 -7.79
CA LEU A 434 32.45 1.67 -6.78
C LEU A 434 32.46 2.23 -5.36
N LYS A 435 33.04 3.41 -5.12
CA LYS A 435 32.95 4.07 -3.79
C LYS A 435 31.52 4.39 -3.39
N ILE A 436 30.62 4.59 -4.37
CA ILE A 436 29.20 4.85 -4.15
C ILE A 436 28.43 3.52 -4.09
N LEU A 437 28.73 2.59 -5.00
CA LEU A 437 28.01 1.33 -5.13
C LEU A 437 28.28 0.36 -3.99
N MET A 438 29.52 0.27 -3.48
CA MET A 438 29.90 -0.76 -2.50
C MET A 438 29.05 -0.73 -1.22
N PRO A 439 28.87 0.42 -0.52
CA PRO A 439 28.04 0.44 0.68
C PRO A 439 26.59 -0.01 0.43
N ILE A 440 26.05 0.32 -0.75
CA ILE A 440 24.68 -0.04 -1.15
C ILE A 440 24.60 -1.54 -1.46
N MET A 441 25.59 -2.08 -2.18
CA MET A 441 25.68 -3.51 -2.46
C MET A 441 25.86 -4.32 -1.17
N ASP A 442 26.61 -3.83 -0.18
CA ASP A 442 26.75 -4.49 1.12
C ASP A 442 25.43 -4.51 1.92
N GLU A 443 24.67 -3.41 1.88
CA GLU A 443 23.33 -3.35 2.48
C GLU A 443 22.36 -4.32 1.78
N VAL A 444 22.38 -4.37 0.45
CA VAL A 444 21.54 -5.28 -0.34
C VAL A 444 21.94 -6.74 -0.12
N GLU A 445 23.24 -7.05 -0.10
CA GLU A 445 23.76 -8.40 0.22
C GLU A 445 23.21 -8.86 1.57
N SER A 446 23.28 -8.01 2.60
CA SER A 446 22.77 -8.32 3.95
C SER A 446 21.25 -8.58 3.97
N LYS A 447 20.47 -7.81 3.19
CA LYS A 447 19.02 -8.01 3.08
C LYS A 447 18.68 -9.32 2.36
N LEU A 448 19.40 -9.64 1.29
CA LEU A 448 19.17 -10.85 0.50
C LEU A 448 19.68 -12.11 1.20
N GLU A 449 20.69 -12.00 2.06
CA GLU A 449 21.19 -13.11 2.88
C GLU A 449 20.12 -13.68 3.81
N LEU A 450 19.17 -12.85 4.27
CA LEU A 450 18.03 -13.30 5.10
C LEU A 450 17.07 -14.23 4.35
N LEU A 451 17.12 -14.26 3.01
CA LEU A 451 16.30 -15.12 2.17
C LEU A 451 16.99 -16.47 1.89
N LEU A 452 18.27 -16.62 2.26
CA LEU A 452 19.04 -17.82 1.98
C LEU A 452 18.72 -18.96 2.95
N PRO A 453 18.70 -20.22 2.49
CA PRO A 453 18.50 -21.36 3.36
C PRO A 453 19.71 -21.54 4.29
N THR A 454 19.46 -21.79 5.58
CA THR A 454 20.52 -22.02 6.58
C THR A 454 20.86 -23.50 6.78
N ALA A 455 19.84 -24.36 6.77
CA ALA A 455 19.95 -25.82 6.89
C ALA A 455 18.72 -26.49 6.24
N PRO A 456 18.61 -26.46 4.89
CA PRO A 456 17.41 -26.95 4.21
C PRO A 456 17.25 -28.46 4.43
N THR A 457 16.08 -28.87 4.92
CA THR A 457 15.72 -30.27 5.18
C THR A 457 14.38 -30.57 4.55
N ILE A 458 14.28 -31.68 3.83
CA ILE A 458 13.05 -32.12 3.14
C ILE A 458 12.63 -33.44 3.76
N ILE A 459 11.35 -33.55 4.12
CA ILE A 459 10.76 -34.79 4.64
C ILE A 459 9.67 -35.22 3.66
N ILE A 460 9.82 -36.43 3.11
CA ILE A 460 8.80 -37.06 2.26
C ILE A 460 7.90 -37.88 3.18
N LYS A 461 6.61 -37.53 3.24
CA LYS A 461 5.60 -38.23 4.04
C LYS A 461 5.04 -39.44 3.29
N GLU A 462 4.59 -40.46 4.03
CA GLU A 462 3.87 -41.61 3.48
C GLU A 462 2.41 -41.26 3.14
N GLY A 463 1.79 -42.09 2.30
CA GLY A 463 0.45 -41.87 1.76
C GLY A 463 -0.66 -41.96 2.80
N ASP A 464 -0.43 -42.67 3.91
CA ASP A 464 -1.34 -42.79 5.06
C ASP A 464 -1.63 -41.45 5.74
N TYR A 465 -0.78 -40.45 5.51
CA TYR A 465 -1.03 -39.06 5.88
C TYR A 465 -2.26 -38.47 5.14
N PHE A 466 -2.63 -39.01 3.98
CA PHE A 466 -3.77 -38.58 3.16
C PHE A 466 -5.02 -39.44 3.36
N ASP A 467 -4.97 -40.46 4.23
CA ASP A 467 -6.14 -41.28 4.53
C ASP A 467 -7.17 -40.52 5.39
N ASP A 468 -6.77 -39.37 5.94
CA ASP A 468 -7.67 -38.36 6.51
C ASP A 468 -8.26 -37.48 5.39
N PRO A 469 -9.58 -37.60 5.11
CA PRO A 469 -10.23 -36.86 4.02
C PRO A 469 -10.13 -35.33 4.17
N GLU A 470 -10.09 -34.82 5.41
CA GLU A 470 -9.92 -33.38 5.66
C GLU A 470 -8.52 -32.92 5.27
N GLN A 471 -7.49 -33.71 5.60
CA GLN A 471 -6.11 -33.39 5.23
C GLN A 471 -5.87 -33.49 3.73
N LEU A 472 -6.44 -34.49 3.05
CA LEU A 472 -6.32 -34.64 1.60
C LEU A 472 -7.02 -33.51 0.84
N ALA A 473 -8.26 -33.17 1.22
CA ALA A 473 -8.98 -32.03 0.62
C ALA A 473 -8.22 -30.72 0.79
N GLN A 474 -7.57 -30.55 1.95
CA GLN A 474 -6.76 -29.37 2.24
C GLN A 474 -5.47 -29.31 1.41
N VAL A 475 -4.73 -30.42 1.26
CA VAL A 475 -3.53 -30.44 0.40
C VAL A 475 -3.87 -30.14 -1.06
N MET A 476 -5.02 -30.62 -1.54
CA MET A 476 -5.47 -30.29 -2.90
C MET A 476 -5.77 -28.79 -3.04
N ALA A 477 -6.42 -28.16 -2.06
CA ALA A 477 -6.66 -26.72 -2.04
C ALA A 477 -5.34 -25.92 -2.00
N ASP A 478 -4.38 -26.36 -1.20
CA ASP A 478 -3.06 -25.72 -1.09
C ASP A 478 -2.28 -25.81 -2.42
N CYS A 479 -2.31 -26.96 -3.09
CA CYS A 479 -1.71 -27.12 -4.42
C CYS A 479 -2.38 -26.26 -5.49
N GLU A 480 -3.70 -26.09 -5.45
CA GLU A 480 -4.43 -25.19 -6.37
C GLU A 480 -4.12 -23.71 -6.12
N ALA A 481 -3.92 -23.29 -4.87
CA ALA A 481 -3.61 -21.91 -4.51
C ALA A 481 -2.18 -21.48 -4.91
N ILE A 482 -1.24 -22.44 -4.96
CA ILE A 482 0.15 -22.21 -5.41
C ILE A 482 0.25 -22.17 -6.95
N ASP A 483 -0.71 -22.76 -7.66
CA ASP A 483 -0.75 -22.78 -9.12
C ASP A 483 -1.12 -21.42 -9.71
N ARG A 484 -0.09 -20.63 -10.06
CA ARG A 484 -0.22 -19.30 -10.68
C ARG A 484 -0.84 -19.31 -12.08
N SER A 485 -1.20 -20.47 -12.64
CA SER A 485 -1.88 -20.56 -13.94
C SER A 485 -3.39 -20.31 -13.85
N LYS A 486 -3.97 -20.24 -12.64
CA LYS A 486 -5.38 -19.92 -12.42
C LYS A 486 -5.54 -18.58 -11.68
N PRO A 487 -6.49 -17.72 -12.10
CA PRO A 487 -6.76 -16.47 -11.38
C PRO A 487 -7.29 -16.79 -9.97
N PRO A 488 -6.99 -15.95 -8.96
CA PRO A 488 -7.56 -16.13 -7.62
C PRO A 488 -9.08 -16.13 -7.71
N LYS A 489 -9.72 -17.12 -7.07
CA LYS A 489 -11.18 -17.20 -6.98
C LYS A 489 -11.66 -15.96 -6.21
N ASN A 490 -12.45 -15.14 -6.87
CA ASN A 490 -13.17 -14.03 -6.23
C ASN A 490 -14.21 -14.62 -5.28
N GLU A 491 -14.07 -14.36 -3.98
CA GLU A 491 -15.18 -14.34 -3.02
C GLU A 491 -15.48 -12.90 -2.61
#